data_AF-A0A173VB10-F1
#
_entry.id   AF-A0A173VB10-F1
#
_cell.length_a   1.000
_cell.length_b   1.000
_cell.length_c   1.000
_cell.angle_alpha   90.00
_cell.angle_beta   90.00
_cell.angle_gamma   90.00
#
_symmetry.space_group_name_H-M   'P 1'
#
loop_
_entity.id
_entity.type
_entity.pdbx_description
1 polymer ?
#
loop_
_entity_poly.entity_id
_entity_poly.type
_entity_poly.pdbx_seq_one_letter_code
_entity_poly.pdbx_strand_id
1 'polypeptide(L)'
;MENEGLIKKFIKIYVEIERKCLHPQFSFPGGGKVTREMETFTKQLNDRFGEVSDSRVVDYCVCIAHYWRDLKRQWRPSFSFGPKAIQRYIDFKNGKRYYEDGWLKDHGLSRSYLESLIMDTSNHPLTKYVYMEAEETTKARSQRIGAYIALCFKSTLLWSPFSPSCQKCDQSDKCKQYTNNVYPELYRIRLEKWQKKK
;
A
#
# COMPACT_ATOMS: atom_id res chain seq x y z
N MET A 1 -9.70 11.51 0.22
CA MET A 1 -9.18 10.23 0.76
C MET A 1 -8.28 9.52 -0.25
N GLU A 2 -8.65 9.38 -1.53
CA GLU A 2 -7.78 8.75 -2.56
C GLU A 2 -6.45 9.50 -2.80
N ASN A 3 -6.49 10.83 -2.95
CA ASN A 3 -5.27 11.63 -3.15
C ASN A 3 -4.28 11.50 -1.99
N GLU A 4 -4.75 11.30 -0.75
CA GLU A 4 -3.86 11.20 0.40
C GLU A 4 -3.04 9.89 0.38
N GLY A 5 -3.65 8.78 -0.05
CA GLY A 5 -2.97 7.51 -0.27
C GLY A 5 -1.91 7.61 -1.36
N LEU A 6 -2.26 8.25 -2.49
CA LEU A 6 -1.35 8.46 -3.61
C LEU A 6 -0.16 9.36 -3.21
N ILE A 7 -0.40 10.45 -2.49
CA ILE A 7 0.66 11.34 -1.96
C ILE A 7 1.63 10.55 -1.08
N LYS A 8 1.12 9.70 -0.18
CA LYS A 8 1.97 8.84 0.68
C LYS A 8 2.84 7.90 -0.14
N LYS A 9 2.33 7.32 -1.23
CA LYS A 9 3.12 6.47 -2.14
C LYS A 9 4.26 7.25 -2.80
N PHE A 10 3.98 8.43 -3.36
CA PHE A 10 5.01 9.30 -3.94
C PHE A 10 6.11 9.68 -2.95
N ILE A 11 5.72 10.14 -1.76
CA ILE A 11 6.68 10.51 -0.71
C ILE A 11 7.54 9.31 -0.31
N LYS A 12 6.94 8.14 -0.10
CA LYS A 12 7.66 6.92 0.32
C LYS A 12 8.72 6.52 -0.70
N ILE A 13 8.35 6.43 -1.98
CA ILE A 13 9.30 6.06 -3.04
C ILE A 13 10.39 7.12 -3.20
N TYR A 14 10.01 8.40 -3.23
CA TYR A 14 10.98 9.46 -3.44
C TYR A 14 12.02 9.51 -2.32
N VAL A 15 11.59 9.36 -1.06
CA VAL A 15 12.50 9.29 0.09
C VAL A 15 13.42 8.07 0.03
N GLU A 16 12.90 6.90 -0.34
CA GLU A 16 13.72 5.68 -0.46
C GLU A 16 14.82 5.85 -1.51
N ILE A 17 14.49 6.38 -2.69
CA ILE A 17 15.46 6.65 -3.75
C ILE A 17 16.49 7.69 -3.30
N GLU A 18 16.05 8.82 -2.74
CA GLU A 18 16.96 9.86 -2.25
C GLU A 18 17.93 9.32 -1.21
N ARG A 19 17.46 8.55 -0.22
CA ARG A 19 18.31 8.01 0.85
C ARG A 19 19.33 6.99 0.34
N LYS A 20 18.94 6.15 -0.60
CA LYS A 20 19.80 5.09 -1.13
C LYS A 20 20.79 5.61 -2.17
N CYS A 21 20.39 6.58 -2.97
CA CYS A 21 21.16 6.99 -4.14
C CYS A 21 21.86 8.35 -4.04
N LEU A 22 21.36 9.29 -3.22
CA LEU A 22 21.82 10.69 -3.27
C LEU A 22 22.23 11.21 -1.89
N HIS A 23 21.30 11.20 -0.94
CA HIS A 23 21.40 11.85 0.35
C HIS A 23 20.87 10.93 1.47
N PRO A 24 21.73 10.17 2.15
CA PRO A 24 21.32 9.19 3.17
C PRO A 24 20.45 9.76 4.31
N GLN A 25 20.61 11.04 4.61
CA GLN A 25 19.85 11.74 5.67
C GLN A 25 18.65 12.52 5.14
N PHE A 26 18.24 12.30 3.89
CA PHE A 26 17.11 13.00 3.30
C PHE A 26 15.83 12.75 4.10
N SER A 27 15.08 13.83 4.33
CA SER A 27 13.75 13.79 4.93
C SER A 27 12.82 14.66 4.12
N PHE A 28 11.64 14.13 3.83
CA PHE A 28 10.63 14.90 3.11
C PHE A 28 10.06 15.99 4.04
N PRO A 29 10.06 17.26 3.62
CA PRO A 29 9.55 18.34 4.45
C PRO A 29 8.03 18.19 4.64
N GLY A 30 7.58 18.33 5.88
CA GLY A 30 6.16 18.39 6.21
C GLY A 30 5.60 19.81 6.11
N GLY A 31 4.31 19.95 6.47
CA GLY A 31 3.64 21.24 6.63
C GLY A 31 2.58 21.53 5.56
N GLY A 32 1.63 22.40 5.90
CA GLY A 32 0.43 22.63 5.08
C GLY A 32 0.70 23.15 3.66
N LYS A 33 1.80 23.89 3.46
CA LYS A 33 2.22 24.32 2.12
C LYS A 33 2.62 23.14 1.25
N VAL A 34 3.42 22.22 1.79
CA VAL A 34 3.89 21.03 1.07
C VAL A 34 2.72 20.10 0.77
N THR A 35 1.79 19.93 1.70
CA THR A 35 0.56 19.14 1.47
C THR A 35 -0.24 19.69 0.28
N ARG A 36 -0.47 21.01 0.23
CA ARG A 36 -1.20 21.65 -0.88
C ARG A 36 -0.46 21.54 -2.22
N GLU A 37 0.87 21.64 -2.22
CA GLU A 37 1.70 21.42 -3.41
C GLU A 37 1.55 19.97 -3.91
N MET A 38 1.59 18.99 -3.02
CA MET A 38 1.43 17.57 -3.36
C MET A 38 0.00 17.23 -3.82
N GLU A 39 -1.02 17.82 -3.21
CA GLU A 39 -2.42 17.71 -3.67
C GLU A 39 -2.58 18.26 -5.09
N THR A 40 -2.02 19.45 -5.35
CA THR A 40 -2.03 20.06 -6.68
C THR A 40 -1.29 19.19 -7.69
N PHE A 41 -0.14 18.63 -7.31
CA PHE A 41 0.64 17.71 -8.12
C PHE A 41 -0.17 16.46 -8.50
N THR A 42 -0.73 15.76 -7.52
CA THR A 42 -1.51 14.54 -7.79
C THR A 42 -2.72 14.80 -8.67
N LYS A 43 -3.41 15.94 -8.48
CA LYS A 43 -4.50 16.36 -9.36
C LYS A 43 -4.00 16.55 -10.80
N GLN A 44 -2.93 17.33 -11.01
CA GLN A 44 -2.35 17.55 -12.34
C GLN A 44 -1.89 16.25 -13.00
N LEU A 45 -1.35 15.31 -12.22
CA LEU A 45 -0.90 14.02 -12.74
C LEU A 45 -2.08 13.14 -13.15
N ASN A 46 -3.14 13.08 -12.33
CA ASN A 46 -4.37 12.37 -12.66
C ASN A 46 -5.07 12.98 -13.89
N ASP A 47 -5.14 14.31 -13.97
CA ASP A 47 -5.76 15.02 -15.10
C ASP A 47 -5.05 14.70 -16.43
N ARG A 48 -3.72 14.51 -16.41
CA ARG A 48 -2.94 14.20 -17.62
C ARG A 48 -2.86 12.73 -17.99
N PHE A 49 -2.87 11.82 -17.01
CA PHE A 49 -2.55 10.42 -17.23
C PHE A 49 -3.66 9.43 -16.83
N GLY A 50 -4.79 9.95 -16.32
CA GLY A 50 -5.84 9.14 -15.70
C GLY A 50 -5.40 8.57 -14.36
N GLU A 51 -6.00 7.46 -13.95
CA GLU A 51 -5.62 6.75 -12.73
C GLU A 51 -4.12 6.42 -12.72
N VAL A 52 -3.43 6.83 -11.65
CA VAL A 52 -1.98 6.65 -11.50
C VAL A 52 -1.71 5.31 -10.83
N SER A 53 -1.21 4.35 -11.60
CA SER A 53 -0.76 3.05 -11.08
C SER A 53 0.53 3.15 -10.27
N ASP A 54 0.78 2.16 -9.42
CA ASP A 54 2.01 2.06 -8.61
C ASP A 54 3.28 2.07 -9.49
N SER A 55 3.22 1.40 -10.64
CA SER A 55 4.31 1.43 -11.62
C SER A 55 4.61 2.85 -12.13
N ARG A 56 3.56 3.66 -12.36
CA ARG A 56 3.73 5.06 -12.79
C ARG A 56 4.28 5.94 -11.67
N VAL A 57 3.94 5.68 -10.41
CA VAL A 57 4.55 6.36 -9.25
C VAL A 57 6.06 6.11 -9.25
N VAL A 58 6.48 4.86 -9.41
CA VAL A 58 7.91 4.48 -9.44
C VAL A 58 8.61 5.07 -10.65
N ASP A 59 8.06 4.91 -11.85
CA ASP A 59 8.64 5.45 -13.09
C ASP A 59 8.84 6.98 -12.99
N TYR A 60 7.86 7.70 -12.47
CA TYR A 60 7.96 9.14 -12.26
C TYR A 60 9.08 9.51 -11.29
N CYS A 61 9.08 8.91 -10.09
CA CYS A 61 10.07 9.22 -9.06
C CYS A 61 11.50 8.91 -9.52
N VAL A 62 11.70 7.78 -10.20
CA VAL A 62 13.00 7.37 -10.75
C VAL A 62 13.47 8.36 -11.80
N CYS A 63 12.61 8.72 -12.76
CA CYS A 63 12.94 9.66 -13.83
C CYS A 63 13.40 11.01 -13.28
N ILE A 64 12.66 11.55 -12.32
CA ILE A 64 12.96 12.85 -11.72
C ILE A 64 14.20 12.81 -10.83
N ALA A 65 14.34 11.81 -9.96
CA ALA A 65 15.51 11.67 -9.10
C ALA A 65 16.79 11.46 -9.94
N HIS A 66 16.72 10.60 -10.96
CA HIS A 66 17.82 10.38 -11.89
C HIS A 66 18.19 11.65 -12.66
N TYR A 67 17.22 12.47 -13.06
CA TYR A 67 17.50 13.75 -13.71
C TYR A 67 18.29 14.70 -12.81
N TRP A 68 17.97 14.75 -11.51
CA TRP A 68 18.59 15.66 -10.55
C TRP A 68 19.86 15.13 -9.88
N ARG A 69 20.27 13.88 -10.16
CA ARG A 69 21.33 13.16 -9.44
C ARG A 69 22.68 13.90 -9.33
N ASP A 70 23.04 14.68 -10.35
CA ASP A 70 24.34 15.36 -10.43
C ASP A 70 24.28 16.82 -9.95
N LEU A 71 23.10 17.32 -9.56
CA LEU A 71 22.88 18.73 -9.29
C LEU A 71 23.01 19.03 -7.79
N LYS A 72 24.13 19.65 -7.40
CA LYS A 72 24.37 20.15 -6.04
C LYS A 72 23.45 21.33 -5.73
N ARG A 73 22.25 21.08 -5.19
CA ARG A 73 21.29 22.11 -4.79
C ARG A 73 20.52 21.69 -3.54
N GLN A 74 20.07 22.68 -2.77
CA GLN A 74 19.10 22.43 -1.72
C GLN A 74 17.77 22.03 -2.36
N TRP A 75 17.37 20.78 -2.14
CA TRP A 75 16.16 20.23 -2.69
C TRP A 75 14.91 20.96 -2.16
N ARG A 76 13.90 21.13 -3.02
CA ARG A 76 12.57 21.66 -2.68
C ARG A 76 11.49 20.82 -3.36
N PRO A 77 10.31 20.62 -2.73
CA PRO A 77 9.23 19.80 -3.30
C PRO A 77 8.84 20.18 -4.73
N SER A 78 8.78 21.48 -5.04
CA SER A 78 8.43 21.98 -6.37
C SER A 78 9.39 21.58 -7.50
N PHE A 79 10.62 21.15 -7.19
CA PHE A 79 11.57 20.65 -8.19
C PHE A 79 11.21 19.25 -8.70
N SER A 80 10.61 18.44 -7.84
CA SER A 80 10.24 17.06 -8.13
C SER A 80 8.74 16.87 -8.33
N PHE A 81 7.91 17.74 -7.76
CA PHE A 81 6.45 17.65 -7.78
C PHE A 81 5.79 18.93 -8.33
N GLY A 82 6.54 19.81 -8.99
CA GLY A 82 5.99 20.98 -9.66
C GLY A 82 5.57 20.70 -11.12
N PRO A 83 4.86 21.65 -11.76
CA PRO A 83 4.42 21.50 -13.16
C PRO A 83 5.55 21.23 -14.15
N LYS A 84 6.73 21.83 -13.92
CA LYS A 84 7.94 21.62 -14.73
C LYS A 84 8.49 20.19 -14.61
N ALA A 85 8.31 19.55 -13.45
CA ALA A 85 8.72 18.17 -13.24
C ALA A 85 7.79 17.21 -14.00
N ILE A 86 6.48 17.47 -14.01
CA ILE A 86 5.53 16.71 -14.83
C ILE A 86 5.87 16.81 -16.32
N GLN A 87 6.12 18.03 -16.82
CA GLN A 87 6.51 18.22 -18.22
C GLN A 87 7.79 17.44 -18.56
N ARG A 88 8.79 17.52 -17.68
CA ARG A 88 10.02 16.74 -17.84
C ARG A 88 9.73 15.24 -17.92
N TYR A 89 8.91 14.69 -17.04
CA TYR A 89 8.58 13.27 -17.10
C TYR A 89 7.94 12.88 -18.46
N ILE A 90 7.07 13.74 -19.02
CA ILE A 90 6.47 13.53 -20.35
C ILE A 90 7.56 13.51 -21.42
N ASP A 91 8.44 14.50 -21.42
CA ASP A 91 9.47 14.67 -22.46
C ASP A 91 10.53 13.54 -22.42
N PHE A 92 10.81 12.98 -21.24
CA PHE A 92 11.89 12.02 -21.03
C PHE A 92 11.47 10.52 -21.11
N LYS A 93 10.17 10.23 -21.21
CA LYS A 93 9.58 8.88 -21.07
C LYS A 93 10.20 7.78 -21.95
N ASN A 94 10.75 8.12 -23.12
CA ASN A 94 11.13 7.11 -24.14
C ASN A 94 12.63 6.84 -24.30
N GLY A 95 13.53 7.64 -23.71
CA GLY A 95 14.96 7.61 -24.11
C GLY A 95 15.96 7.10 -23.07
N LYS A 96 15.60 7.04 -21.78
CA LYS A 96 16.60 6.90 -20.70
C LYS A 96 16.36 5.75 -19.71
N ARG A 97 15.35 4.90 -19.96
CA ARG A 97 14.97 3.81 -19.06
C ARG A 97 16.15 2.89 -18.72
N TYR A 98 16.97 2.56 -19.72
CA TYR A 98 18.19 1.74 -19.55
C TYR A 98 19.20 2.37 -18.57
N TYR A 99 19.47 3.68 -18.70
CA TYR A 99 20.40 4.39 -17.83
C TYR A 99 19.86 4.53 -16.40
N GLU A 100 18.55 4.77 -16.27
CA GLU A 100 17.88 4.81 -14.96
C GLU A 100 17.96 3.46 -14.24
N ASP A 101 17.72 2.36 -14.95
CA ASP A 101 17.82 1.01 -14.39
C ASP A 101 19.27 0.65 -14.00
N GLY A 102 20.24 1.03 -14.83
CA GLY A 102 21.67 0.90 -14.49
C GLY A 102 22.01 1.64 -13.20
N TRP A 103 21.60 2.90 -13.12
CA TRP A 103 21.82 3.73 -11.92
C TRP A 103 21.15 3.15 -10.66
N LEU A 104 19.92 2.65 -10.76
CA LEU A 104 19.26 1.99 -9.65
C LEU A 104 20.01 0.73 -9.21
N LYS A 105 20.45 -0.09 -10.17
CA LYS A 105 21.17 -1.34 -9.91
C LYS A 105 22.50 -1.08 -9.18
N ASP A 106 23.23 -0.04 -9.57
CA ASP A 106 24.48 0.36 -8.92
C ASP A 106 24.29 0.70 -7.43
N HIS A 107 23.08 1.12 -7.05
CA HIS A 107 22.70 1.43 -5.65
C HIS A 107 21.90 0.29 -4.98
N GLY A 108 21.86 -0.89 -5.59
CA GLY A 108 21.17 -2.07 -5.06
C GLY A 108 19.64 -1.94 -5.05
N LEU A 109 19.08 -1.10 -5.94
CA LEU A 109 17.65 -0.91 -6.10
C LEU A 109 17.15 -1.50 -7.43
N SER A 110 15.86 -1.83 -7.47
CA SER A 110 15.15 -2.17 -8.71
C SER A 110 13.78 -1.52 -8.70
N ARG A 111 13.21 -1.28 -9.90
CA ARG A 111 11.83 -0.76 -9.99
C ARG A 111 10.82 -1.71 -9.34
N SER A 112 10.99 -3.03 -9.50
CA SER A 112 10.15 -4.04 -8.87
C SER A 112 10.22 -4.03 -7.34
N TYR A 113 11.41 -3.80 -6.77
CA TYR A 113 11.55 -3.58 -5.32
C TYR A 113 10.82 -2.32 -4.88
N LEU A 114 11.00 -1.21 -5.58
CA LEU A 114 10.32 0.05 -5.27
C LEU A 114 8.80 -0.10 -5.37
N GLU A 115 8.28 -0.77 -6.40
CA GLU A 115 6.85 -1.07 -6.53
C GLU A 115 6.33 -1.88 -5.33
N SER A 116 7.08 -2.89 -4.88
CA SER A 116 6.71 -3.71 -3.71
C SER A 116 6.58 -2.90 -2.41
N LEU A 117 7.25 -1.74 -2.29
CA LEU A 117 7.13 -0.88 -1.11
C LEU A 117 5.80 -0.13 -1.04
N ILE A 118 5.15 0.14 -2.16
CA ILE A 118 3.90 0.90 -2.25
C ILE A 118 2.71 0.06 -2.72
N MET A 119 2.99 -1.17 -3.16
CA MET A 119 1.99 -2.15 -3.51
C MET A 119 1.04 -2.30 -2.32
N ASP A 120 -0.23 -2.01 -2.56
CA ASP A 120 -1.23 -2.15 -1.51
C ASP A 120 -1.51 -3.63 -1.27
N THR A 121 -0.77 -4.22 -0.33
CA THR A 121 -1.04 -5.58 0.15
C THR A 121 -2.40 -5.67 0.88
N SER A 122 -3.07 -4.54 1.13
CA SER A 122 -4.40 -4.48 1.74
C SER A 122 -5.50 -4.85 0.74
N ASN A 123 -5.28 -4.73 -0.57
CA ASN A 123 -6.24 -5.13 -1.62
C ASN A 123 -6.10 -6.61 -1.99
N HIS A 124 -5.90 -7.48 -0.99
CA HIS A 124 -6.09 -8.91 -1.22
C HIS A 124 -7.56 -9.15 -1.59
N PRO A 125 -7.90 -9.97 -2.61
CA PRO A 125 -9.30 -10.24 -2.98
C PRO A 125 -10.16 -10.74 -1.81
N LEU A 126 -9.51 -11.39 -0.82
CA LEU A 126 -10.13 -11.88 0.41
C LEU A 126 -10.27 -10.83 1.53
N THR A 127 -9.76 -9.61 1.35
CA THR A 127 -9.87 -8.53 2.34
C THR A 127 -11.32 -8.22 2.68
N LYS A 128 -12.23 -8.24 1.69
CA LYS A 128 -13.68 -8.07 1.90
C LYS A 128 -14.31 -9.14 2.79
N TYR A 129 -13.64 -10.27 2.99
CA TYR A 129 -14.09 -11.39 3.81
C TYR A 129 -13.43 -11.46 5.19
N VAL A 130 -12.54 -10.52 5.51
CA VAL A 130 -11.85 -10.47 6.81
C VAL A 130 -12.86 -10.38 7.95
N TYR A 131 -13.89 -9.56 7.78
CA TYR A 131 -15.05 -9.47 8.65
C TYR A 131 -16.31 -9.28 7.80
N MET A 132 -17.29 -10.15 8.01
CA MET A 132 -18.60 -10.06 7.36
C MET A 132 -19.67 -9.91 8.44
N GLU A 133 -20.30 -8.74 8.49
CA GLU A 133 -21.35 -8.43 9.47
C GLU A 133 -22.56 -9.36 9.34
N ALA A 134 -22.89 -9.78 8.11
CA ALA A 134 -23.98 -10.72 7.85
C ALA A 134 -23.82 -12.07 8.55
N GLU A 135 -22.58 -12.51 8.82
CA GLU A 135 -22.31 -13.79 9.51
C GLU A 135 -22.59 -13.72 11.02
N GLU A 136 -22.64 -12.53 11.60
CA GLU A 136 -22.68 -12.35 13.05
C GLU A 136 -23.96 -12.94 13.65
N THR A 137 -25.09 -12.81 12.94
CA THR A 137 -26.37 -13.41 13.34
C THR A 137 -26.28 -14.93 13.43
N THR A 138 -25.63 -15.57 12.46
CA THR A 138 -25.44 -17.03 12.41
C THR A 138 -24.44 -17.50 13.46
N LYS A 139 -23.35 -16.74 13.67
CA LYS A 139 -22.35 -17.03 14.71
C LYS A 139 -22.94 -16.93 16.11
N ALA A 140 -23.71 -15.88 16.41
CA ALA A 140 -24.41 -15.73 17.68
C ALA A 140 -25.45 -16.85 17.89
N ARG A 141 -26.22 -17.20 16.85
CA ARG A 141 -27.18 -18.30 16.90
C ARG A 141 -26.49 -19.64 17.18
N SER A 142 -25.35 -19.91 16.54
CA SER A 142 -24.61 -21.17 16.70
C SER A 142 -24.22 -21.45 18.14
N GLN A 143 -23.90 -20.40 18.90
CA GLN A 143 -23.56 -20.49 20.32
C GLN A 143 -24.80 -20.73 21.17
N ARG A 144 -25.89 -20.01 20.89
CA ARG A 144 -27.16 -20.17 21.64
C ARG A 144 -27.74 -21.58 21.55
N ILE A 145 -27.63 -22.22 20.40
CA ILE A 145 -28.20 -23.56 20.16
C ILE A 145 -27.20 -24.70 20.41
N GLY A 146 -25.96 -24.39 20.81
CA GLY A 146 -24.91 -25.40 21.03
C GLY A 146 -24.39 -26.10 19.77
N ALA A 147 -24.70 -25.60 18.56
CA ALA A 147 -24.21 -26.16 17.30
C ALA A 147 -22.80 -25.67 16.91
N TYR A 148 -22.30 -24.62 17.58
CA TYR A 148 -20.94 -24.06 17.50
C TYR A 148 -20.31 -24.15 16.10
N ILE A 149 -19.27 -24.98 15.95
CA ILE A 149 -18.47 -25.13 14.73
C ILE A 149 -19.32 -25.69 13.59
N ALA A 150 -20.25 -26.62 13.84
CA ALA A 150 -20.99 -27.29 12.77
C ALA A 150 -21.85 -26.31 11.95
N LEU A 151 -22.53 -25.37 12.61
CA LEU A 151 -23.32 -24.34 11.92
C LEU A 151 -22.41 -23.31 11.24
N CYS A 152 -21.35 -22.87 11.91
CA CYS A 152 -20.40 -21.92 11.33
C CYS A 152 -19.69 -22.51 10.10
N PHE A 153 -19.37 -23.80 10.10
CA PHE A 153 -18.69 -24.47 9.00
C PHE A 153 -19.54 -24.53 7.73
N LYS A 154 -20.86 -24.68 7.86
CA LYS A 154 -21.77 -24.73 6.72
C LYS A 154 -22.17 -23.36 6.18
N SER A 155 -22.27 -22.35 7.04
CA SER A 155 -22.99 -21.11 6.70
C SER A 155 -22.16 -19.83 6.87
N THR A 156 -20.87 -19.95 7.24
CA THR A 156 -19.97 -18.81 7.44
C THR A 156 -18.56 -19.13 6.97
N LEU A 157 -17.70 -18.13 6.88
CA LEU A 157 -16.26 -18.26 6.65
C LEU A 157 -15.48 -18.55 7.93
N LEU A 158 -16.08 -19.30 8.85
CA LEU A 158 -15.47 -19.76 10.11
C LEU A 158 -14.93 -18.61 10.99
N TRP A 159 -13.82 -18.84 11.70
CA TRP A 159 -13.33 -17.97 12.76
C TRP A 159 -12.85 -16.63 12.22
N SER A 160 -13.33 -15.53 12.81
CA SER A 160 -12.81 -14.18 12.57
C SER A 160 -12.51 -13.49 13.90
N PRO A 161 -11.31 -12.88 14.07
CA PRO A 161 -10.97 -12.16 15.30
C PRO A 161 -11.78 -10.87 15.47
N PHE A 162 -12.40 -10.38 14.39
CA PHE A 162 -13.22 -9.17 14.38
C PHE A 162 -14.67 -9.42 14.78
N SER A 163 -15.12 -10.68 14.83
CA SER A 163 -16.48 -11.04 15.23
C SER A 163 -16.62 -11.06 16.76
N PRO A 164 -17.54 -10.27 17.34
CA PRO A 164 -17.84 -10.29 18.78
C PRO A 164 -18.23 -11.68 19.29
N SER A 165 -18.99 -12.44 18.48
CA SER A 165 -19.35 -13.83 18.80
C SER A 165 -18.10 -14.71 18.87
N CYS A 166 -17.19 -14.63 17.89
CA CYS A 166 -15.98 -15.45 17.90
C CYS A 166 -15.05 -15.13 19.08
N GLN A 167 -15.03 -13.89 19.58
CA GLN A 167 -14.23 -13.50 20.74
C GLN A 167 -14.74 -14.14 22.05
N LYS A 168 -16.03 -14.43 22.15
CA LYS A 168 -16.67 -15.03 23.32
C LYS A 168 -16.92 -16.54 23.18
N CYS A 169 -16.45 -17.14 22.10
CA CYS A 169 -16.76 -18.53 21.78
C CYS A 169 -15.80 -19.52 22.47
N ASP A 170 -16.36 -20.47 23.22
CA ASP A 170 -15.59 -21.51 23.93
C ASP A 170 -14.80 -22.44 23.01
N GLN A 171 -15.28 -22.64 21.76
CA GLN A 171 -14.62 -23.52 20.77
C GLN A 171 -13.77 -22.74 19.76
N SER A 172 -13.37 -21.50 20.09
CA SER A 172 -12.65 -20.63 19.17
C SER A 172 -11.31 -21.23 18.71
N ASP A 173 -10.58 -21.93 19.58
CA ASP A 173 -9.27 -22.50 19.24
C ASP A 173 -9.35 -23.62 18.21
N LYS A 174 -10.33 -24.52 18.35
CA LYS A 174 -10.62 -25.53 17.32
C LYS A 174 -11.07 -24.86 16.03
N CYS A 175 -11.90 -23.82 16.12
CA CYS A 175 -12.38 -23.08 14.94
C CYS A 175 -11.21 -22.38 14.19
N LYS A 176 -10.18 -21.89 14.90
CA LYS A 176 -8.95 -21.36 14.29
C LYS A 176 -8.22 -22.43 13.48
N GLN A 177 -8.06 -23.63 14.03
CA GLN A 177 -7.40 -24.75 13.33
C GLN A 177 -8.17 -25.11 12.05
N TYR A 178 -9.49 -25.23 12.11
CA TYR A 178 -10.32 -25.47 10.93
C TYR A 178 -10.23 -24.33 9.90
N THR A 179 -10.23 -23.07 10.36
CA THR A 179 -10.13 -21.91 9.46
C THR A 179 -8.79 -21.89 8.75
N ASN A 180 -7.70 -22.22 9.44
CA ASN A 180 -6.37 -22.34 8.84
C ASN A 180 -6.30 -23.46 7.80
N ASN A 181 -6.99 -24.57 8.04
CA ASN A 181 -7.00 -25.71 7.11
C ASN A 181 -7.87 -25.44 5.86
N VAL A 182 -9.04 -24.83 6.02
CA VAL A 182 -10.01 -24.62 4.93
C VAL A 182 -9.74 -23.32 4.17
N TYR A 183 -9.36 -22.25 4.87
CA TYR A 183 -9.12 -20.92 4.32
C TYR A 183 -7.79 -20.32 4.81
N PRO A 184 -6.63 -20.92 4.46
CA PRO A 184 -5.32 -20.53 4.99
C PRO A 184 -4.97 -19.07 4.72
N GLU A 185 -5.19 -18.58 3.49
CA GLU A 185 -4.91 -17.17 3.14
C GLU A 185 -5.82 -16.20 3.89
N LEU A 186 -7.11 -16.52 3.99
CA LEU A 186 -8.05 -15.69 4.76
C LEU A 186 -7.67 -15.65 6.24
N TYR A 187 -7.23 -16.78 6.80
CA TYR A 187 -6.74 -16.89 8.17
C TYR A 187 -5.51 -16.01 8.40
N ARG A 188 -4.50 -16.10 7.53
CA ARG A 188 -3.29 -15.25 7.58
C ARG A 188 -3.64 -13.77 7.54
N ILE A 189 -4.47 -13.34 6.59
CA ILE A 189 -4.87 -11.92 6.44
C ILE A 189 -5.64 -11.43 7.67
N ARG A 190 -6.54 -12.26 8.22
CA ARG A 190 -7.27 -11.93 9.46
C ARG A 190 -6.30 -11.71 10.63
N LEU A 191 -5.26 -12.54 10.76
CA LEU A 191 -4.24 -12.37 11.79
C LEU A 191 -3.39 -11.12 11.58
N GLU A 192 -2.90 -10.88 10.36
CA GLU A 192 -2.10 -9.68 10.03
C GLU A 192 -2.87 -8.39 10.32
N LYS A 193 -4.14 -8.33 9.91
CA LYS A 193 -4.99 -7.16 10.18
C LYS A 193 -5.33 -7.02 11.66
N TRP A 194 -5.50 -8.13 12.38
CA TRP A 194 -5.76 -8.10 13.82
C TRP A 194 -4.55 -7.60 14.61
N GLN A 195 -3.35 -8.04 14.23
CA GLN A 195 -2.09 -7.57 14.83
C GLN A 195 -1.87 -6.08 14.61
N LYS A 196 -2.19 -5.56 13.41
CA LYS A 196 -2.11 -4.11 13.12
C LYS A 196 -3.11 -3.26 13.91
N LYS A 197 -4.19 -3.87 14.44
CA LYS A 197 -5.23 -3.18 15.23
C LYS A 197 -4.92 -3.16 16.73
N LYS A 198 -4.07 -4.07 17.22
CA LYS A 198 -3.56 -4.08 18.59
C LYS A 198 -2.49 -3.03 18.77
#